data_AF-A0A3D2L6L6-F1
#
_entry.id   AF-A0A3D2L6L6-F1
#
_cell.length_a   1.000
_cell.length_b   1.000
_cell.length_c   1.000
_cell.angle_alpha   90.00
_cell.angle_beta   90.00
_cell.angle_gamma   90.00
#
_symmetry.space_group_name_H-M   'P 1'
#
loop_
_entity.id
_entity.type
_entity.pdbx_description
1 polymer ?
#
loop_
_entity_poly.entity_id
_entity_poly.type
_entity_poly.pdbx_seq_one_letter_code
_entity_poly.pdbx_strand_id
1 'polypeptide(L)' 'MAAEIALFDLGHVVLDWDPARLYAKIIDTPQERQMFLADICNMAWHTRHDAGASFAENAVD' A
#
# COMPACT_ATOMS: atom_id res chain seq x y z
N MET A 1 2.56 -11.62 -34.35
CA MET A 1 3.21 -10.33 -34.01
C MET A 1 2.89 -10.04 -32.56
N ALA A 2 3.90 -9.92 -31.70
CA ALA A 2 3.69 -9.48 -30.33
C ALA A 2 3.55 -7.94 -30.33
N ALA A 3 2.60 -7.41 -29.56
CA ALA A 3 2.45 -5.98 -29.38
C ALA A 3 3.43 -5.48 -28.31
N GLU A 4 4.07 -4.34 -28.54
CA GLU A 4 4.78 -3.61 -27.50
C GLU A 4 3.79 -2.70 -26.76
N ILE A 5 3.75 -2.82 -25.43
CA ILE A 5 2.82 -2.08 -24.58
C ILE A 5 3.62 -1.52 -23.40
N ALA A 6 3.44 -0.24 -23.10
CA ALA A 6 3.94 0.36 -21.87
C ALA A 6 2.94 0.09 -20.73
N LEU A 7 3.43 -0.46 -19.63
CA LEU A 7 2.65 -0.62 -18.41
C LEU A 7 3.05 0.49 -17.43
N PHE A 8 2.06 1.20 -16.90
CA PHE A 8 2.26 2.21 -15.88
C PHE A 8 1.66 1.71 -14.57
N ASP A 9 2.34 2.03 -13.46
CA ASP A 9 1.71 1.96 -12.15
C ASP A 9 0.54 2.96 -12.10
N LEU A 10 -0.43 2.71 -11.24
CA LEU A 10 -1.56 3.59 -11.01
C LEU A 10 -1.26 4.56 -9.86
N GLY A 11 -0.73 4.04 -8.76
CA GLY A 11 -0.45 4.79 -7.54
C GLY A 11 0.70 5.77 -7.74
N HIS A 12 0.50 7.03 -7.39
CA HIS A 12 1.47 8.12 -7.56
C HIS A 12 1.99 8.38 -8.99
N VAL A 13 1.52 7.65 -10.01
CA VAL A 13 1.81 7.90 -11.42
C VAL A 13 0.59 8.51 -12.12
N VAL A 14 -0.54 7.81 -12.11
CA VAL A 14 -1.79 8.28 -12.73
C VAL A 14 -2.68 8.97 -11.69
N LEU A 15 -2.67 8.47 -10.46
CA LEU A 15 -3.48 8.98 -9.36
C LEU A 15 -2.59 9.43 -8.20
N ASP A 16 -2.97 10.53 -7.55
CA ASP A 16 -2.38 10.93 -6.27
C ASP A 16 -2.93 10.03 -5.15
N TRP A 17 -2.43 8.79 -5.12
CA TRP A 17 -2.79 7.78 -4.17
C TRP A 17 -2.16 8.10 -2.81
N ASP A 18 -2.98 8.24 -1.77
CA ASP A 18 -2.50 8.43 -0.40
C ASP A 18 -3.31 7.50 0.52
N PRO A 19 -2.68 6.48 1.14
CA PRO A 19 -3.40 5.52 1.98
C PRO A 19 -4.09 6.20 3.17
N ALA A 20 -3.59 7.34 3.67
CA ALA A 20 -4.24 8.07 4.75
C ALA A 20 -5.65 8.55 4.36
N ARG A 21 -5.91 8.81 3.07
CA ARG A 21 -7.25 9.18 2.57
C ARG A 21 -8.23 8.01 2.60
N LEU A 22 -7.75 6.80 2.32
CA LEU A 22 -8.56 5.59 2.45
C LEU A 22 -8.88 5.32 3.92
N TYR A 23 -7.85 5.26 4.75
CA TYR A 23 -8.00 4.87 6.15
C TYR A 23 -8.69 5.93 7.00
N ALA A 24 -8.77 7.19 6.55
CA ALA A 24 -9.61 8.19 7.22
C ALA A 24 -11.11 7.86 7.21
N LYS A 25 -11.55 6.93 6.35
CA LYS A 25 -12.93 6.43 6.31
C LYS A 25 -13.17 5.21 7.23
N ILE A 26 -12.11 4.67 7.83
CA ILE A 26 -12.12 3.41 8.59
C ILE A 26 -11.62 3.64 10.02
N ILE A 27 -10.62 4.52 10.19
CA ILE A 27 -9.98 4.87 11.45
C ILE A 27 -10.24 6.35 11.71
N ASP A 28 -11.08 6.63 12.70
CA ASP A 28 -11.60 7.96 13.01
C ASP A 28 -10.49 8.92 13.45
N THR A 29 -9.61 8.49 14.36
CA THR A 29 -8.62 9.39 14.92
C THR A 29 -7.39 9.51 14.02
N PRO A 30 -6.90 10.74 13.75
CA PRO A 30 -5.67 10.94 12.98
C PRO A 30 -4.46 10.24 13.59
N GLN A 31 -4.37 10.21 14.91
CA GLN A 31 -3.26 9.61 15.65
C GLN A 31 -3.23 8.09 15.51
N GLU A 32 -4.38 7.41 15.66
CA GLU A 32 -4.44 5.95 15.45
C GLU A 32 -4.16 5.60 13.99
N ARG A 33 -4.65 6.41 13.04
CA ARG A 33 -4.38 6.19 11.62
C ARG A 33 -2.90 6.35 11.29
N GLN A 34 -2.23 7.36 11.88
CA GLN A 34 -0.80 7.55 11.71
C GLN A 34 -0.02 6.36 12.27
N MET A 35 -0.33 5.92 13.49
CA MET A 35 0.29 4.75 14.11
C MET A 35 0.06 3.49 13.25
N PHE A 36 -1.16 3.30 12.75
CA PHE A 36 -1.48 2.19 11.87
C PHE A 36 -0.63 2.19 10.58
N LEU A 37 -0.47 3.34 9.94
CA LEU A 37 0.34 3.47 8.71
C LEU A 37 1.86 3.48 8.97
N ALA A 38 2.29 3.75 10.19
CA ALA A 38 3.70 3.69 10.59
C ALA A 38 4.14 2.27 10.97
N ASP A 39 3.29 1.56 11.70
CA ASP A 39 3.71 0.36 12.43
C ASP A 39 3.04 -0.92 11.92
N ILE A 40 1.85 -0.85 11.33
CA ILE A 40 1.07 -2.03 10.92
C ILE A 40 1.02 -2.16 9.39
N CYS A 41 0.40 -1.19 8.71
CA CYS A 41 0.29 -1.15 7.26
C CYS A 41 1.28 -0.13 6.68
N ASN A 42 2.56 -0.32 7.01
CA ASN A 42 3.63 0.54 6.53
C ASN A 42 4.08 0.17 5.11
N MET A 43 4.82 1.08 4.48
CA MET A 43 5.26 0.87 3.10
C MET A 43 6.23 -0.30 2.93
N ALA A 44 7.04 -0.62 3.94
CA ALA A 44 7.96 -1.77 3.87
C ALA A 44 7.17 -3.09 3.81
N TRP A 45 6.15 -3.22 4.66
CA TRP A 45 5.21 -4.32 4.62
C TRP A 45 4.45 -4.38 3.28
N HIS A 46 3.94 -3.24 2.79
CA HIS A 46 3.22 -3.17 1.52
C HIS A 46 4.06 -3.62 0.32
N THR A 47 5.28 -3.08 0.18
CA THR A 47 6.18 -3.42 -0.93
C THR A 47 6.59 -4.89 -0.92
N ARG A 48 6.79 -5.49 0.27
CA ARG A 48 7.08 -6.92 0.37
C ARG A 48 5.88 -7.78 -0.08
N HIS A 49 4.66 -7.33 0.19
CA HIS A 49 3.46 -8.01 -0.29
C HIS A 49 3.31 -7.90 -1.82
N ASP A 50 3.54 -6.72 -2.39
CA ASP A 50 3.53 -6.50 -3.85
C ASP A 50 4.59 -7.34 -4.57
N ALA A 51 5.72 -7.61 -3.92
CA ALA A 51 6.76 -8.52 -4.41
C ALA A 51 6.36 -10.01 -4.35
N GLY A 52 5.17 -10.33 -3.83
CA GLY A 52 4.59 -11.68 -3.82
C GLY A 52 4.64 -12.41 -2.49
N ALA A 53 5.09 -11.78 -1.40
CA ALA A 53 5.03 -12.42 -0.08
C ALA A 53 3.58 -12.67 0.34
N SER A 54 3.28 -13.85 0.88
CA SER A 54 1.93 -14.12 1.40
C SER A 54 1.65 -13.28 2.65
N PHE A 55 0.37 -13.07 2.97
CA PHE A 55 -0.02 -12.42 4.23
C PHE A 55 0.55 -13.16 5.45
N ALA A 56 0.60 -14.49 5.41
CA ALA A 56 1.13 -15.29 6.50
C ALA A 56 2.63 -15.01 6.71
N GLU A 57 3.43 -15.00 5.65
CA GLU A 57 4.87 -14.70 5.72
C GLU A 57 5.15 -13.24 6.09
N ASN A 58 4.31 -12.32 5.65
CA ASN A 58 4.50 -10.89 5.85
C ASN A 58 3.98 -10.40 7.21
N ALA A 59 3.31 -11.26 7.99
CA ALA A 59 2.82 -10.96 9.33
C ALA A 59 3.75 -11.45 10.46
N VAL A 60 4.86 -12.14 10.11
CA VAL A 60 5.77 -12.77 11.10
C VAL A 60 6.97 -11.90 11.46
N ASP A 61 7.13 -10.74 10.83
CA ASP A 61 8.21 -9.79 11.11
C ASP A 61 7.76 -8.68 12.08
#